data_AF-A0A959CX45-F1
#
_entry.id   AF-A0A959CX45-F1
#
_cell.length_a   1.000
_cell.length_b   1.000
_cell.length_c   1.000
_cell.angle_alpha   90.00
_cell.angle_beta   90.00
_cell.angle_gamma   90.00
#
_symmetry.space_group_name_H-M   'P 1'
#
loop_
_entity.id
_entity.type
_entity.pdbx_description
1 polymer ?
#
loop_
_entity_poly.entity_id
_entity_poly.type
_entity_poly.pdbx_seq_one_letter_code
_entity_poly.pdbx_strand_id
1 'polypeptide(L)'
;MLKQSNLMSSAQKYENIKIIALDADDTLWVNEPIFQQTQDKLRALLSPYIDPGQLDERLYETERNNLRLFGYGVKGFVLSMIETAVQLSGGKISGEEVQQIIDMGKEMLEHPVDLLDGVKEAVETLSEYYTLMVITKGDLFDQENKVARSGLADYFKRVEIVSEKDEATYREIFGRNGIRLEEVLMVGNSLKSDVLPVCKLGGKAIHIPFHTTWEHEKVESHQANGYDYDEIDNLRQLIRLLNPKKSPALGDREVLIEGRGFRLRRFTPDDISRLAYHANNANIAVRLQDRFPHPYTQNDARQFIDYAQNAEMETVFAIEVDGEAAGAVGIIFQEDVYSQSGELGYWLGEEYWGRGIVSQAVKAMVHHAFDDLGLRRVYARIFSNNVASRRV
;
A
#
# COMPACT_ATOMS: atom_id res chain seq x y z
N MET A 1 1.02 -23.98 -13.20
CA MET A 1 1.01 -23.44 -14.58
C MET A 1 -0.04 -22.36 -14.82
N LEU A 2 -1.27 -22.42 -14.27
CA LEU A 2 -2.32 -21.40 -14.50
C LEU A 2 -2.17 -20.06 -13.73
N LYS A 3 -1.27 -19.94 -12.75
CA LYS A 3 -1.07 -18.72 -11.92
C LYS A 3 0.16 -17.87 -12.26
N GLN A 4 1.11 -18.40 -13.05
CA GLN A 4 2.26 -17.64 -13.57
C GLN A 4 1.89 -16.85 -14.84
N SER A 5 0.89 -17.30 -15.59
CA SER A 5 0.34 -16.56 -16.73
C SER A 5 -0.33 -15.24 -16.30
N ASN A 6 -0.98 -15.18 -15.13
CA ASN A 6 -1.72 -13.98 -14.71
C ASN A 6 -0.83 -12.81 -14.27
N LEU A 7 0.31 -13.04 -13.59
CA LEU A 7 1.20 -11.95 -13.17
C LEU A 7 2.11 -11.41 -14.29
N MET A 8 2.51 -12.27 -15.24
CA MET A 8 3.12 -11.79 -16.49
C MET A 8 2.09 -10.99 -17.32
N SER A 9 0.80 -11.36 -17.25
CA SER A 9 -0.27 -10.61 -17.94
C SER A 9 -0.61 -9.27 -17.28
N SER A 10 -0.48 -9.11 -15.96
CA SER A 10 -0.76 -7.84 -15.28
C SER A 10 0.36 -6.81 -15.47
N ALA A 11 1.62 -7.22 -15.52
CA ALA A 11 2.73 -6.33 -15.89
C ALA A 11 2.59 -5.81 -17.34
N GLN A 12 2.13 -6.67 -18.27
CA GLN A 12 1.73 -6.25 -19.62
C GLN A 12 0.49 -5.35 -19.60
N LYS A 13 -0.48 -5.62 -18.70
CA LYS A 13 -1.69 -4.81 -18.54
C LYS A 13 -1.37 -3.36 -18.23
N TYR A 14 -0.28 -3.05 -17.53
CA TYR A 14 0.07 -1.67 -17.14
C TYR A 14 1.32 -1.08 -17.83
N GLU A 15 1.88 -1.76 -18.84
CA GLU A 15 3.16 -1.37 -19.47
C GLU A 15 3.20 0.07 -20.03
N ASN A 16 2.06 0.59 -20.51
CA ASN A 16 1.97 1.93 -21.10
C ASN A 16 1.64 3.04 -20.09
N ILE A 17 1.44 2.72 -18.81
CA ILE A 17 1.07 3.71 -17.80
C ILE A 17 2.25 4.66 -17.54
N LYS A 18 1.96 5.95 -17.51
CA LYS A 18 2.90 7.03 -17.19
C LYS A 18 2.39 7.93 -16.07
N ILE A 19 1.07 7.95 -15.88
CA ILE A 19 0.39 8.81 -14.93
C ILE A 19 -0.47 7.95 -14.00
N ILE A 20 -0.36 8.18 -12.70
CA ILE A 20 -1.23 7.57 -11.70
C ILE A 20 -2.08 8.68 -11.11
N ALA A 21 -3.39 8.57 -11.32
CA ALA A 21 -4.39 9.40 -10.69
C ALA A 21 -4.90 8.69 -9.43
N LEU A 22 -4.75 9.35 -8.28
CA LEU A 22 -5.21 8.84 -7.00
C LEU A 22 -6.45 9.62 -6.57
N ASP A 23 -7.47 8.91 -6.11
CA ASP A 23 -8.45 9.51 -5.21
C ASP A 23 -7.76 9.90 -3.88
N ALA A 24 -8.41 10.78 -3.10
CA ALA A 24 -7.83 11.35 -1.89
C ALA A 24 -8.48 10.81 -0.62
N ASP A 25 -9.74 11.17 -0.36
CA ASP A 25 -10.44 10.82 0.86
C ASP A 25 -10.71 9.30 0.89
N ASP A 26 -10.29 8.63 1.97
CA ASP A 26 -10.37 7.19 2.17
C ASP A 26 -9.55 6.33 1.18
N THR A 27 -8.70 6.98 0.38
CA THR A 27 -7.67 6.35 -0.48
C THR A 27 -6.25 6.72 -0.04
N LEU A 28 -6.00 7.99 0.29
CA LEU A 28 -4.72 8.51 0.81
C LEU A 28 -4.77 8.75 2.34
N TRP A 29 -5.90 9.20 2.86
CA TRP A 29 -6.09 9.51 4.27
C TRP A 29 -7.51 9.21 4.72
N VAL A 30 -7.69 9.04 6.03
CA VAL A 30 -8.99 8.75 6.62
C VAL A 30 -9.93 9.95 6.49
N ASN A 31 -11.17 9.73 6.03
CA ASN A 31 -12.19 10.77 5.93
C ASN A 31 -13.59 10.32 6.38
N GLU A 32 -14.14 9.22 5.85
CA GLU A 32 -15.50 8.75 6.18
C GLU A 32 -15.74 8.54 7.69
N PRO A 33 -14.79 7.99 8.48
CA PRO A 33 -14.97 7.86 9.92
C PRO A 33 -15.19 9.20 10.65
N ILE A 34 -14.68 10.31 10.11
CA ILE A 34 -14.88 11.66 10.67
C ILE A 34 -16.35 12.07 10.49
N PHE A 35 -16.94 11.79 9.32
CA PHE A 35 -18.37 12.03 9.06
C PHE A 35 -19.24 11.17 9.99
N GLN A 36 -18.90 9.89 10.15
CA GLN A 36 -19.65 8.98 11.02
C GLN A 36 -19.63 9.44 12.49
N GLN A 37 -18.47 9.86 13.00
CA GLN A 37 -18.35 10.39 14.36
C GLN A 37 -19.15 11.69 14.55
N THR A 38 -19.17 12.57 13.55
CA THR A 38 -19.99 13.78 13.60
C THR A 38 -21.49 13.46 13.57
N GLN A 39 -21.93 12.48 12.78
CA GLN A 39 -23.31 12.00 12.82
C GLN A 39 -23.67 11.43 14.20
N ASP A 40 -22.77 10.72 14.86
CA ASP A 40 -22.99 10.22 16.22
C ASP A 40 -23.18 11.37 17.23
N LYS A 41 -22.37 12.44 17.11
CA LYS A 41 -22.54 13.67 17.91
C LYS A 41 -23.89 14.34 17.62
N LEU A 42 -24.31 14.40 16.36
CA LEU A 42 -25.62 14.94 15.97
C LEU A 42 -26.78 14.09 16.54
N ARG A 43 -26.68 12.75 16.53
CA ARG A 43 -27.66 11.87 17.17
C ARG A 43 -27.80 12.14 18.65
N ALA A 44 -26.67 12.29 19.35
CA ALA A 44 -26.68 12.61 20.77
C ALA A 44 -27.35 13.97 21.03
N LEU A 45 -27.01 14.99 20.23
CA LEU A 45 -27.59 16.33 20.32
C LEU A 45 -29.10 16.33 20.11
N LEU A 46 -29.59 15.57 19.12
CA LEU A 46 -31.00 15.56 18.75
C LEU A 46 -31.85 14.55 19.53
N SER A 47 -31.24 13.72 20.38
CA SER A 47 -31.95 12.72 21.19
C SER A 47 -33.13 13.25 22.03
N PRO A 48 -33.19 14.53 22.47
CA PRO A 48 -34.37 15.07 23.14
C PRO A 48 -35.57 15.32 22.21
N TYR A 49 -35.33 15.40 20.90
CA TYR A 49 -36.35 15.78 19.90
C TYR A 49 -36.87 14.60 19.08
N ILE A 50 -36.09 13.52 18.93
CA ILE A 50 -36.39 12.40 18.03
C ILE A 50 -36.06 11.04 18.64
N ASP A 51 -36.68 10.01 18.07
CA ASP A 51 -36.27 8.63 18.30
C ASP A 51 -34.94 8.33 17.56
N PRO A 52 -34.02 7.53 18.13
CA PRO A 52 -32.68 7.30 17.58
C PRO A 52 -32.63 6.78 16.13
N GLY A 53 -33.69 6.13 15.64
CA GLY A 53 -33.74 5.55 14.30
C GLY A 53 -34.19 6.50 13.18
N GLN A 54 -34.62 7.73 13.49
CA GLN A 54 -35.17 8.66 12.49
C GLN A 54 -34.13 9.59 11.87
N LEU A 55 -32.97 9.78 12.51
CA LEU A 55 -31.99 10.76 12.05
C LEU A 55 -31.34 10.36 10.74
N ASP A 56 -30.79 9.14 10.66
CA ASP A 56 -29.88 8.78 9.57
C ASP A 56 -30.61 8.80 8.22
N GLU A 57 -31.83 8.25 8.15
CA GLU A 57 -32.66 8.32 6.94
C GLU A 57 -32.99 9.76 6.56
N ARG A 58 -33.37 10.60 7.55
CA ARG A 58 -33.76 11.98 7.28
C ARG A 58 -32.58 12.85 6.85
N LEU A 59 -31.42 12.67 7.49
CA LEU A 59 -30.20 13.37 7.15
C LEU A 59 -29.75 12.99 5.74
N TYR A 60 -29.75 11.69 5.41
CA TYR A 60 -29.46 11.20 4.06
C TYR A 60 -30.38 11.81 3.00
N GLU A 61 -31.69 11.89 3.25
CA GLU A 61 -32.62 12.55 2.33
C GLU A 61 -32.30 14.04 2.12
N THR A 62 -32.01 14.76 3.21
CA THR A 62 -31.66 16.18 3.16
C THR A 62 -30.37 16.40 2.39
N GLU A 63 -29.31 15.63 2.68
CA GLU A 63 -28.04 15.67 1.94
C GLU A 63 -28.25 15.42 0.45
N ARG A 64 -29.02 14.38 0.09
CA ARG A 64 -29.33 14.05 -1.31
C ARG A 64 -30.03 15.21 -2.03
N ASN A 65 -30.99 15.86 -1.38
CA ASN A 65 -31.73 16.99 -1.97
C ASN A 65 -30.83 18.23 -2.13
N ASN A 66 -29.92 18.44 -1.18
CA ASN A 66 -29.02 19.58 -1.14
C ASN A 66 -27.76 19.41 -1.99
N LEU A 67 -27.43 18.18 -2.41
CA LEU A 67 -26.23 17.88 -3.17
C LEU A 67 -26.11 18.73 -4.46
N ARG A 68 -27.24 18.98 -5.14
CA ARG A 68 -27.29 19.84 -6.34
C ARG A 68 -26.93 21.31 -6.04
N LEU A 69 -27.18 21.79 -4.82
CA LEU A 69 -27.00 23.18 -4.43
C LEU A 69 -25.65 23.43 -3.78
N PHE A 70 -25.24 22.55 -2.87
CA PHE A 70 -24.03 22.74 -2.07
C PHE A 70 -22.85 21.88 -2.50
N GLY A 71 -23.09 20.87 -3.36
CA GLY A 71 -22.08 19.90 -3.73
C GLY A 71 -21.66 19.00 -2.56
N TYR A 72 -20.57 18.27 -2.76
CA TYR A 72 -19.96 17.42 -1.73
C TYR A 72 -19.07 18.23 -0.79
N GLY A 73 -18.91 17.75 0.44
CA GLY A 73 -17.95 18.28 1.43
C GLY A 73 -18.60 18.81 2.71
N VAL A 74 -17.75 19.15 3.68
CA VAL A 74 -18.16 19.45 5.07
C VAL A 74 -19.16 20.61 5.15
N LYS A 75 -19.00 21.66 4.33
CA LYS A 75 -19.90 22.84 4.38
C LYS A 75 -21.34 22.47 4.00
N GLY A 76 -21.52 21.70 2.93
CA GLY A 76 -22.82 21.21 2.50
C GLY A 76 -23.43 20.23 3.51
N PHE A 77 -22.59 19.38 4.11
CA PHE A 77 -22.98 18.48 5.18
C PHE A 77 -23.50 19.23 6.41
N VAL A 78 -22.78 20.25 6.89
CA VAL A 78 -23.20 21.09 8.03
C VAL A 78 -24.52 21.80 7.78
N LEU A 79 -24.71 22.37 6.59
CA LEU A 79 -25.98 22.98 6.21
C LEU A 79 -27.13 21.96 6.25
N SER A 80 -26.88 20.75 5.76
CA SER A 80 -27.85 19.66 5.78
C SER A 80 -28.14 19.15 7.20
N MET A 81 -27.15 19.13 8.09
CA MET A 81 -27.34 18.83 9.51
C MET A 81 -28.22 19.88 10.20
N ILE A 82 -27.96 21.17 9.97
CA ILE A 82 -28.76 22.27 10.53
C ILE A 82 -30.20 22.19 10.03
N GLU A 83 -30.40 22.02 8.71
CA GLU A 83 -31.73 21.89 8.12
C GLU A 83 -32.48 20.69 8.71
N THR A 84 -31.82 19.53 8.78
CA THR A 84 -32.40 18.30 9.35
C THR A 84 -32.79 18.51 10.82
N ALA A 85 -31.91 19.14 11.61
CA ALA A 85 -32.15 19.43 13.01
C ALA A 85 -33.34 20.37 13.24
N VAL A 86 -33.48 21.41 12.41
CA VAL A 86 -34.63 22.32 12.45
C VAL A 86 -35.92 21.59 12.10
N GLN A 87 -35.91 20.75 11.05
CA GLN A 87 -37.09 19.99 10.63
C GLN A 87 -37.52 18.98 11.70
N LEU A 88 -36.58 18.18 12.22
CA LEU A 88 -36.86 17.13 13.19
C LEU A 88 -37.27 17.67 14.56
N SER A 89 -36.73 18.81 14.98
CA SER A 89 -37.16 19.48 16.22
C SER A 89 -38.48 20.24 16.09
N GLY A 90 -39.06 20.34 14.88
CA GLY A 90 -40.21 21.21 14.61
C GLY A 90 -39.90 22.69 14.88
N GLY A 91 -38.67 23.11 14.63
CA GLY A 91 -38.17 24.47 14.87
C GLY A 91 -37.87 24.80 16.34
N LYS A 92 -37.84 23.80 17.22
CA LYS A 92 -37.58 24.00 18.66
C LYS A 92 -36.11 23.97 19.04
N ILE A 93 -35.23 23.51 18.13
CA ILE A 93 -33.79 23.56 18.34
C ILE A 93 -33.36 24.99 18.66
N SER A 94 -32.60 25.14 19.73
CA SER A 94 -32.09 26.43 20.21
C SER A 94 -30.95 26.93 19.34
N GLY A 95 -30.68 28.24 19.42
CA GLY A 95 -29.50 28.83 18.76
C GLY A 95 -28.17 28.26 19.27
N GLU A 96 -28.12 27.81 20.52
CA GLU A 96 -26.93 27.17 21.10
C GLU A 96 -26.67 25.79 20.48
N GLU A 97 -27.71 24.97 20.31
CA GLU A 97 -27.58 23.67 19.66
C GLU A 97 -27.23 23.81 18.16
N VAL A 98 -27.78 24.82 17.46
CA VAL A 98 -27.34 25.15 16.09
C VAL A 98 -25.87 25.54 16.06
N GLN A 99 -25.40 26.33 17.04
CA GLN A 99 -23.98 26.69 17.15
C GLN A 99 -23.11 25.44 17.36
N GLN A 100 -23.56 24.46 18.15
CA GLN A 100 -22.84 23.19 18.32
C GLN A 100 -22.70 22.43 17.00
N ILE A 101 -23.74 22.39 16.15
CA ILE A 101 -23.65 21.76 14.81
C ILE A 101 -22.63 22.48 13.92
N ILE A 102 -22.59 23.82 13.97
CA ILE A 102 -21.60 24.62 13.25
C ILE A 102 -20.19 24.29 13.74
N ASP A 103 -20.01 24.16 15.06
CA ASP A 103 -18.71 23.86 15.67
C ASP A 103 -18.24 22.44 15.36
N MET A 104 -19.14 21.44 15.27
CA MET A 104 -18.82 20.12 14.71
C MET A 104 -18.27 20.24 13.29
N GLY A 105 -18.87 21.08 12.46
CA GLY A 105 -18.38 21.36 11.10
C GLY A 105 -16.98 21.95 11.06
N LYS A 106 -16.68 22.90 11.96
CA LYS A 106 -15.33 23.48 12.07
C LYS A 106 -14.31 22.43 12.52
N GLU A 107 -14.68 21.59 13.49
CA GLU A 107 -13.85 20.49 13.96
C GLU A 107 -13.48 19.54 12.81
N MET A 108 -14.44 19.21 11.92
CA MET A 108 -14.17 18.40 10.73
C MET A 108 -13.18 19.06 9.76
N LEU A 109 -13.32 20.37 9.49
CA LEU A 109 -12.41 21.13 8.60
C LEU A 109 -10.99 21.28 9.17
N GLU A 110 -10.88 21.33 10.50
CA GLU A 110 -9.62 21.44 11.24
C GLU A 110 -9.01 20.08 11.61
N HIS A 111 -9.73 18.99 11.34
CA HIS A 111 -9.26 17.64 11.68
C HIS A 111 -7.89 17.36 11.04
N PRO A 112 -6.96 16.74 11.80
CA PRO A 112 -5.68 16.27 11.27
C PRO A 112 -5.86 15.37 10.04
N VAL A 113 -4.92 15.43 9.11
CA VAL A 113 -4.92 14.56 7.94
C VAL A 113 -4.12 13.30 8.27
N ASP A 114 -4.83 12.25 8.66
CA ASP A 114 -4.23 10.96 9.04
C ASP A 114 -4.09 10.06 7.82
N LEU A 115 -2.86 9.92 7.31
CA LEU A 115 -2.56 9.06 6.17
C LEU A 115 -2.90 7.59 6.48
N LEU A 116 -3.42 6.87 5.49
CA LEU A 116 -3.56 5.42 5.60
C LEU A 116 -2.19 4.74 5.61
N ASP A 117 -2.11 3.54 6.21
CA ASP A 117 -0.86 2.81 6.31
C ASP A 117 -0.24 2.56 4.93
N GLY A 118 1.05 2.87 4.80
CA GLY A 118 1.82 2.68 3.56
C GLY A 118 1.59 3.70 2.47
N VAL A 119 0.69 4.68 2.64
CA VAL A 119 0.42 5.70 1.62
C VAL A 119 1.66 6.54 1.35
N LYS A 120 2.32 7.04 2.38
CA LYS A 120 3.51 7.90 2.22
C LYS A 120 4.62 7.19 1.44
N GLU A 121 4.97 5.98 1.85
CA GLU A 121 5.98 5.16 1.17
C GLU A 121 5.60 4.86 -0.29
N ALA A 122 4.33 4.53 -0.55
CA ALA A 122 3.86 4.23 -1.88
C ALA A 122 3.88 5.45 -2.79
N VAL A 123 3.40 6.60 -2.32
CA VAL A 123 3.41 7.87 -3.06
C VAL A 123 4.85 8.30 -3.34
N GLU A 124 5.74 8.25 -2.34
CA GLU A 124 7.17 8.55 -2.49
C GLU A 124 7.79 7.66 -3.58
N THR A 125 7.64 6.34 -3.46
CA THR A 125 8.21 5.38 -4.40
C THR A 125 7.65 5.55 -5.80
N LEU A 126 6.33 5.69 -5.95
CA LEU A 126 5.68 5.81 -7.25
C LEU A 126 6.05 7.13 -7.94
N SER A 127 6.27 8.21 -7.18
CA SER A 127 6.64 9.53 -7.73
C SER A 127 7.99 9.55 -8.45
N GLU A 128 8.89 8.59 -8.14
CA GLU A 128 10.18 8.46 -8.84
C GLU A 128 10.02 7.97 -10.29
N TYR A 129 8.94 7.25 -10.60
CA TYR A 129 8.75 6.56 -11.87
C TYR A 129 7.55 7.08 -12.67
N TYR A 130 6.53 7.57 -11.98
CA TYR A 130 5.26 8.00 -12.55
C TYR A 130 4.98 9.46 -12.20
N THR A 131 4.28 10.15 -13.10
CA THR A 131 3.68 11.44 -12.74
C THR A 131 2.44 11.15 -11.90
N LEU A 132 2.41 11.66 -10.66
CA LEU A 132 1.25 11.50 -9.79
C LEU A 132 0.31 12.70 -9.90
N MET A 133 -0.99 12.43 -9.82
CA MET A 133 -2.01 13.45 -9.68
C MET A 133 -3.09 12.99 -8.70
N VAL A 134 -3.76 13.95 -8.07
CA VAL A 134 -4.96 13.71 -7.27
C VAL A 134 -6.18 14.07 -8.10
N ILE A 135 -7.23 13.24 -8.06
CA ILE A 135 -8.56 13.58 -8.54
C ILE A 135 -9.54 13.29 -7.40
N THR A 136 -10.14 14.32 -6.83
CA THR A 136 -11.02 14.19 -5.65
C THR A 136 -12.33 14.97 -5.83
N LYS A 137 -13.38 14.56 -5.12
CA LYS A 137 -14.61 15.35 -5.00
C LYS A 137 -14.56 16.25 -3.78
N GLY A 138 -15.36 17.30 -3.79
CA GLY A 138 -15.66 18.07 -2.58
C GLY A 138 -15.37 19.54 -2.70
N ASP A 139 -15.25 20.19 -1.54
CA ASP A 139 -14.97 21.63 -1.45
C ASP A 139 -13.52 21.93 -1.82
N LEU A 140 -13.33 22.88 -2.73
CA LEU A 140 -12.02 23.27 -3.26
C LEU A 140 -11.03 23.63 -2.13
N PHE A 141 -11.45 24.48 -1.20
CA PHE A 141 -10.58 24.98 -0.14
C PHE A 141 -10.25 23.89 0.88
N ASP A 142 -11.22 23.06 1.23
CA ASP A 142 -10.98 21.92 2.13
C ASP A 142 -9.99 20.91 1.53
N GLN A 143 -10.20 20.51 0.28
CA GLN A 143 -9.33 19.54 -0.39
C GLN A 143 -7.90 20.07 -0.61
N GLU A 144 -7.74 21.34 -1.01
CA GLU A 144 -6.40 21.96 -1.12
C GLU A 144 -5.68 21.99 0.24
N ASN A 145 -6.40 22.33 1.32
CA ASN A 145 -5.83 22.30 2.66
C ASN A 145 -5.48 20.89 3.12
N LYS A 146 -6.32 19.89 2.84
CA LYS A 146 -6.02 18.49 3.16
C LYS A 146 -4.76 18.02 2.45
N VAL A 147 -4.63 18.28 1.15
CA VAL A 147 -3.41 17.96 0.39
C VAL A 147 -2.18 18.65 1.01
N ALA A 148 -2.26 19.94 1.34
CA ALA A 148 -1.14 20.65 1.95
C ALA A 148 -0.76 20.09 3.34
N ARG A 149 -1.74 19.79 4.19
CA ARG A 149 -1.53 19.25 5.54
C ARG A 149 -1.12 17.79 5.56
N SER A 150 -1.42 17.02 4.49
CA SER A 150 -1.05 15.61 4.36
C SER A 150 0.47 15.37 4.32
N GLY A 151 1.25 16.39 3.96
CA GLY A 151 2.68 16.25 3.67
C GLY A 151 3.00 15.56 2.35
N LEU A 152 1.99 15.30 1.49
CA LEU A 152 2.16 14.65 0.19
C LEU A 152 2.15 15.61 -1.01
N ALA A 153 1.88 16.91 -0.78
CA ALA A 153 1.67 17.89 -1.85
C ALA A 153 2.81 17.94 -2.88
N ASP A 154 4.06 17.82 -2.43
CA ASP A 154 5.25 17.92 -3.29
C ASP A 154 5.38 16.74 -4.27
N TYR A 155 4.71 15.61 -4.02
CA TYR A 155 4.72 14.44 -4.90
C TYR A 155 3.70 14.53 -6.04
N PHE A 156 2.69 15.39 -5.90
CA PHE A 156 1.60 15.50 -6.89
C PHE A 156 1.85 16.63 -7.87
N LYS A 157 1.94 16.29 -9.16
CA LYS A 157 2.09 17.31 -10.20
C LYS A 157 0.83 18.14 -10.40
N ARG A 158 -0.32 17.55 -10.08
CA ARG A 158 -1.65 18.14 -10.27
C ARG A 158 -2.61 17.65 -9.19
N VAL A 159 -3.51 18.53 -8.78
CA VAL A 159 -4.64 18.24 -7.91
C VAL A 159 -5.89 18.74 -8.64
N GLU A 160 -6.80 17.83 -8.96
CA GLU A 160 -8.05 18.12 -9.65
C GLU A 160 -9.21 17.90 -8.69
N ILE A 161 -9.86 18.99 -8.29
CA ILE A 161 -11.01 18.95 -7.39
C ILE A 161 -12.27 19.20 -8.21
N VAL A 162 -13.20 18.25 -8.17
CA VAL A 162 -14.38 18.24 -9.04
C VAL A 162 -15.68 18.10 -8.25
N SER A 163 -16.78 18.57 -8.85
CA SER A 163 -18.10 18.42 -8.25
C SER A 163 -18.64 16.99 -8.38
N GLU A 164 -18.26 16.25 -9.43
CA GLU A 164 -18.73 14.90 -9.68
C GLU A 164 -17.67 14.12 -10.48
N LYS A 165 -17.57 12.80 -10.25
CA LYS A 165 -16.64 11.92 -10.97
C LYS A 165 -17.42 11.00 -11.88
N ASP A 166 -17.81 11.52 -13.03
CA ASP A 166 -18.46 10.77 -14.11
C ASP A 166 -17.59 10.70 -15.37
N GLU A 167 -18.07 9.99 -16.39
CA GLU A 167 -17.34 9.82 -17.65
C GLU A 167 -17.07 11.15 -18.38
N ALA A 168 -17.94 12.16 -18.20
CA ALA A 168 -17.76 13.46 -18.82
C ALA A 168 -16.65 14.25 -18.12
N THR A 169 -16.65 14.26 -16.78
CA THR A 169 -15.61 14.90 -15.96
C THR A 169 -14.25 14.29 -16.23
N TYR A 170 -14.11 12.95 -16.22
CA TYR A 170 -12.83 12.31 -16.51
C TYR A 170 -12.32 12.64 -17.92
N ARG A 171 -13.21 12.63 -18.93
CA ARG A 171 -12.84 13.00 -20.30
C ARG A 171 -12.34 14.44 -20.38
N GLU A 172 -12.98 15.36 -19.66
CA GLU A 172 -12.55 16.76 -19.57
C GLU A 172 -11.18 16.88 -18.89
N ILE A 173 -11.00 16.27 -17.71
CA ILE A 173 -9.73 16.29 -16.97
C ILE A 173 -8.59 15.76 -17.85
N PHE A 174 -8.77 14.60 -18.46
CA PHE A 174 -7.71 14.00 -19.28
C PHE A 174 -7.46 14.81 -20.55
N GLY A 175 -8.52 15.30 -21.20
CA GLY A 175 -8.42 16.13 -22.40
C GLY A 175 -7.67 17.44 -22.17
N ARG A 176 -8.03 18.20 -21.12
CA ARG A 176 -7.38 19.49 -20.82
C ARG A 176 -5.93 19.34 -20.36
N ASN A 177 -5.58 18.18 -19.80
CA ASN A 177 -4.22 17.87 -19.35
C ASN A 177 -3.38 17.14 -20.41
N GLY A 178 -3.93 16.85 -21.60
CA GLY A 178 -3.22 16.14 -22.67
C GLY A 178 -2.90 14.69 -22.33
N ILE A 179 -3.69 14.06 -21.46
CA ILE A 179 -3.50 12.70 -20.97
C ILE A 179 -4.26 11.73 -21.87
N ARG A 180 -3.57 10.71 -22.40
CA ARG A 180 -4.23 9.62 -23.14
C ARG A 180 -4.73 8.56 -22.16
N LEU A 181 -5.93 8.02 -22.41
CA LEU A 181 -6.56 7.00 -21.56
C LEU A 181 -5.70 5.74 -21.37
N GLU A 182 -4.88 5.40 -22.36
CA GLU A 182 -3.95 4.26 -22.31
C GLU A 182 -2.73 4.48 -21.40
N GLU A 183 -2.43 5.74 -21.07
CA GLU A 183 -1.26 6.17 -20.28
C GLU A 183 -1.60 6.53 -18.82
N VAL A 184 -2.89 6.51 -18.45
CA VAL A 184 -3.36 6.85 -17.10
C VAL A 184 -4.00 5.67 -16.41
N LEU A 185 -3.69 5.54 -15.12
CA LEU A 185 -4.29 4.60 -14.21
C LEU A 185 -4.99 5.36 -13.09
N MET A 186 -6.29 5.12 -12.90
CA MET A 186 -7.05 5.65 -11.76
C MET A 186 -7.03 4.65 -10.61
N VAL A 187 -6.80 5.12 -9.38
CA VAL A 187 -6.83 4.28 -8.17
C VAL A 187 -7.67 4.99 -7.12
N GLY A 188 -8.67 4.30 -6.59
CA GLY A 188 -9.55 4.88 -5.59
C GLY A 188 -10.45 3.85 -4.92
N ASN A 189 -11.07 4.25 -3.81
CA ASN A 189 -11.86 3.38 -2.96
C ASN A 189 -13.32 3.22 -3.45
N SER A 190 -13.81 4.11 -4.32
CA SER A 190 -15.17 4.02 -4.84
C SER A 190 -15.23 3.37 -6.21
N LEU A 191 -16.00 2.27 -6.31
CA LEU A 191 -16.34 1.69 -7.61
C LEU A 191 -17.14 2.68 -8.47
N LYS A 192 -18.12 3.36 -7.88
CA LYS A 192 -19.05 4.25 -8.59
C LYS A 192 -18.34 5.44 -9.20
N SER A 193 -17.37 6.00 -8.48
CA SER A 193 -16.80 7.31 -8.78
C SER A 193 -15.37 7.25 -9.28
N ASP A 194 -14.55 6.30 -8.83
CA ASP A 194 -13.15 6.23 -9.25
C ASP A 194 -12.95 5.21 -10.37
N VAL A 195 -13.55 4.03 -10.22
CA VAL A 195 -13.22 2.87 -11.05
C VAL A 195 -14.09 2.80 -12.31
N LEU A 196 -15.41 2.66 -12.13
CA LEU A 196 -16.33 2.40 -13.24
C LEU A 196 -16.37 3.51 -14.30
N PRO A 197 -16.36 4.81 -13.97
CA PRO A 197 -16.35 5.87 -14.97
C PRO A 197 -15.12 5.82 -15.88
N VAL A 198 -13.95 5.52 -15.32
CA VAL A 198 -12.69 5.40 -16.07
C VAL A 198 -12.69 4.13 -16.94
N CYS A 199 -13.15 3.00 -16.40
CA CYS A 199 -13.28 1.76 -17.17
C CYS A 199 -14.23 1.91 -18.37
N LYS A 200 -15.36 2.62 -18.21
CA LYS A 200 -16.32 2.89 -19.30
C LYS A 200 -15.74 3.74 -20.43
N LEU A 201 -14.76 4.58 -20.12
CA LEU A 201 -14.01 5.34 -21.13
C LEU A 201 -12.98 4.46 -21.87
N GLY A 202 -12.72 3.23 -21.42
CA GLY A 202 -11.66 2.37 -21.90
C GLY A 202 -10.30 2.63 -21.23
N GLY A 203 -10.29 3.39 -20.13
CA GLY A 203 -9.11 3.58 -19.29
C GLY A 203 -8.90 2.41 -18.33
N LYS A 204 -7.78 2.44 -17.60
CA LYS A 204 -7.46 1.43 -16.58
C LYS A 204 -7.72 1.99 -15.20
N ALA A 205 -8.30 1.17 -14.34
CA ALA A 205 -8.53 1.53 -12.95
C ALA A 205 -8.26 0.36 -12.00
N ILE A 206 -7.91 0.71 -10.77
CA ILE A 206 -7.72 -0.22 -9.66
C ILE A 206 -8.59 0.22 -8.49
N HIS A 207 -9.34 -0.73 -7.94
CA HIS A 207 -10.15 -0.53 -6.75
C HIS A 207 -9.32 -0.82 -5.49
N ILE A 208 -9.36 0.08 -4.51
CA ILE A 208 -8.77 -0.12 -3.17
C ILE A 208 -9.86 -0.01 -2.10
N PRO A 209 -10.55 -1.11 -1.74
CA PRO A 209 -11.67 -1.05 -0.83
C PRO A 209 -11.28 -0.43 0.51
N PHE A 210 -12.07 0.55 0.97
CA PHE A 210 -11.98 1.05 2.33
C PHE A 210 -13.07 0.39 3.19
N HIS A 211 -12.72 -0.02 4.41
CA HIS A 211 -13.59 -0.82 5.29
C HIS A 211 -14.95 -0.16 5.60
N THR A 212 -15.05 1.17 5.44
CA THR A 212 -16.30 1.93 5.56
C THR A 212 -16.51 2.70 4.27
N THR A 213 -17.54 2.39 3.49
CA THR A 213 -17.86 3.15 2.27
C THR A 213 -19.14 3.95 2.48
N TRP A 214 -19.09 5.23 2.12
CA TRP A 214 -20.23 6.13 2.17
C TRP A 214 -21.43 5.57 1.38
N GLU A 215 -22.64 5.69 1.93
CA GLU A 215 -23.86 5.09 1.35
C GLU A 215 -24.14 5.53 -0.10
N HIS A 216 -23.79 6.77 -0.46
CA HIS A 216 -23.97 7.27 -1.83
C HIS A 216 -22.99 6.71 -2.86
N GLU A 217 -21.91 6.06 -2.41
CA GLU A 217 -20.87 5.46 -3.25
C GLU A 217 -21.05 3.94 -3.38
N LYS A 218 -21.99 3.34 -2.63
CA LYS A 218 -22.32 1.92 -2.76
C LYS A 218 -22.92 1.63 -4.13
N VAL A 219 -22.38 0.61 -4.78
CA VAL A 219 -22.86 0.09 -6.07
C VAL A 219 -23.65 -1.18 -5.82
N GLU A 220 -24.87 -1.28 -6.37
CA GLU A 220 -25.59 -2.56 -6.39
C GLU A 220 -24.81 -3.57 -7.24
N SER A 221 -24.66 -4.80 -6.74
CA SER A 221 -23.79 -5.88 -7.28
C SER A 221 -23.94 -6.19 -8.78
N HIS A 222 -24.98 -5.69 -9.43
CA HIS A 222 -25.24 -5.87 -10.85
C HIS A 222 -24.40 -4.93 -11.77
N GLN A 223 -23.85 -3.80 -11.27
CA GLN A 223 -23.11 -2.85 -12.12
C GLN A 223 -21.61 -3.13 -12.24
N ALA A 224 -21.03 -3.94 -11.35
CA ALA A 224 -19.64 -4.39 -11.44
C ALA A 224 -19.44 -5.49 -12.51
N ASN A 225 -20.51 -6.16 -12.93
CA ASN A 225 -20.47 -7.26 -13.90
C ASN A 225 -20.26 -6.73 -15.33
N GLY A 226 -19.00 -6.57 -15.76
CA GLY A 226 -18.67 -6.37 -17.17
C GLY A 226 -17.40 -5.56 -17.49
N TYR A 227 -16.77 -4.95 -16.48
CA TYR A 227 -15.56 -4.14 -16.68
C TYR A 227 -14.35 -4.81 -16.04
N ASP A 228 -13.20 -4.75 -16.73
CA ASP A 228 -11.93 -5.28 -16.25
C ASP A 228 -11.20 -4.22 -15.40
N TYR A 229 -11.18 -4.41 -14.09
CA TYR A 229 -10.38 -3.64 -13.12
C TYR A 229 -9.74 -4.61 -12.12
N ASP A 230 -8.57 -4.25 -11.61
CA ASP A 230 -7.94 -5.02 -10.53
C ASP A 230 -8.34 -4.45 -9.17
N GLU A 231 -8.26 -5.27 -8.13
CA GLU A 231 -8.50 -4.86 -6.74
C GLU A 231 -7.22 -5.08 -5.93
N ILE A 232 -6.89 -4.14 -5.05
CA ILE A 232 -5.75 -4.22 -4.13
C ILE A 232 -6.17 -3.82 -2.71
N ASP A 233 -5.50 -4.39 -1.71
CA ASP A 233 -5.82 -4.10 -0.30
C ASP A 233 -5.23 -2.77 0.19
N ASN A 234 -4.11 -2.33 -0.40
CA ASN A 234 -3.41 -1.12 -0.01
C ASN A 234 -2.49 -0.60 -1.13
N LEU A 235 -2.10 0.68 -1.06
CA LEU A 235 -1.25 1.30 -2.07
C LEU A 235 0.15 0.69 -2.19
N ARG A 236 0.66 -0.06 -1.20
CA ARG A 236 1.95 -0.78 -1.35
C ARG A 236 1.85 -1.87 -2.42
N GLN A 237 0.67 -2.48 -2.58
CA GLN A 237 0.46 -3.48 -3.64
C GLN A 237 0.51 -2.84 -5.04
N LEU A 238 0.15 -1.56 -5.17
CA LEU A 238 0.25 -0.83 -6.44
C LEU A 238 1.70 -0.78 -6.94
N ILE A 239 2.66 -0.57 -6.04
CA ILE A 239 4.10 -0.61 -6.36
C ILE A 239 4.47 -1.93 -7.04
N ARG A 240 3.94 -3.05 -6.53
CA ARG A 240 4.21 -4.40 -7.06
C ARG A 240 3.56 -4.66 -8.41
N LEU A 241 2.31 -4.22 -8.55
CA LEU A 241 1.56 -4.40 -9.79
C LEU A 241 2.19 -3.63 -10.95
N LEU A 242 2.65 -2.40 -10.69
CA LEU A 242 3.20 -1.52 -11.71
C LEU A 242 4.71 -1.68 -11.91
N ASN A 243 5.42 -2.19 -10.91
CA ASN A 243 6.86 -2.36 -10.98
C ASN A 243 7.32 -3.68 -10.34
N PRO A 244 7.11 -4.82 -11.01
CA PRO A 244 7.50 -6.13 -10.50
C PRO A 244 9.02 -6.31 -10.33
N LYS A 245 9.85 -5.37 -10.82
CA LYS A 245 11.30 -5.43 -10.74
C LYS A 245 11.91 -4.62 -9.59
N LYS A 246 11.16 -3.76 -8.88
CA LYS A 246 11.66 -2.91 -7.79
C LYS A 246 10.57 -2.48 -6.79
N SER A 247 10.01 -3.42 -6.03
CA SER A 247 9.23 -3.10 -4.82
C SER A 247 9.96 -3.65 -3.59
N PRO A 248 10.05 -2.91 -2.48
CA PRO A 248 10.37 -3.50 -1.18
C PRO A 248 9.28 -4.53 -0.87
N ALA A 249 9.72 -5.76 -0.66
CA ALA A 249 8.86 -6.93 -0.73
C ALA A 249 8.16 -7.20 0.61
N LEU A 250 6.83 -7.35 0.64
CA LEU A 250 6.09 -7.83 1.83
C LEU A 250 4.73 -8.49 1.51
N GLY A 251 4.70 -9.82 1.39
CA GLY A 251 3.46 -10.61 1.55
C GLY A 251 3.06 -11.44 0.34
N ASP A 252 3.20 -12.77 0.52
CA ASP A 252 2.53 -13.88 -0.16
C ASP A 252 2.89 -14.25 -1.61
N ARG A 253 4.16 -14.64 -1.80
CA ARG A 253 4.46 -15.90 -2.51
C ARG A 253 5.52 -16.71 -1.77
N GLU A 254 5.09 -17.88 -1.32
CA GLU A 254 5.89 -19.00 -0.83
C GLU A 254 7.00 -19.40 -1.80
N VAL A 255 8.21 -19.61 -1.23
CA VAL A 255 9.41 -20.27 -1.76
C VAL A 255 9.94 -19.74 -3.10
N LEU A 256 11.03 -18.95 -3.06
CA LEU A 256 11.78 -18.60 -4.26
C LEU A 256 13.02 -19.49 -4.35
N ILE A 257 12.84 -20.63 -5.03
CA ILE A 257 13.78 -21.72 -5.37
C ILE A 257 13.70 -22.95 -4.44
N GLU A 258 13.15 -24.03 -4.97
CA GLU A 258 13.34 -25.40 -4.47
C GLU A 258 14.54 -26.04 -5.17
N GLY A 259 15.46 -26.57 -4.36
CA GLY A 259 16.56 -27.40 -4.87
C GLY A 259 16.51 -28.79 -4.28
N ARG A 260 17.45 -29.65 -4.69
CA ARG A 260 17.48 -31.02 -4.17
C ARG A 260 17.87 -30.99 -2.69
N GLY A 261 16.88 -31.14 -1.81
CA GLY A 261 17.07 -31.21 -0.35
C GLY A 261 17.13 -29.85 0.36
N PHE A 262 16.66 -28.76 -0.26
CA PHE A 262 16.51 -27.47 0.43
C PHE A 262 15.45 -26.59 -0.24
N ARG A 263 14.98 -25.57 0.48
CA ARG A 263 14.13 -24.49 -0.04
C ARG A 263 14.73 -23.14 0.36
N LEU A 264 14.67 -22.15 -0.52
CA LEU A 264 14.94 -20.76 -0.15
C LEU A 264 13.61 -20.05 0.08
N ARG A 265 13.43 -19.52 1.30
CA ARG A 265 12.20 -18.83 1.69
C ARG A 265 12.49 -17.65 2.60
N ARG A 266 11.50 -16.80 2.83
CA ARG A 266 11.64 -15.71 3.80
C ARG A 266 11.74 -16.27 5.21
N PHE A 267 12.43 -15.52 6.06
CA PHE A 267 12.42 -15.78 7.50
C PHE A 267 11.05 -15.47 8.10
N THR A 268 10.65 -16.29 9.06
CA THR A 268 9.46 -16.11 9.89
C THR A 268 9.86 -16.07 11.37
N PRO A 269 9.06 -15.45 12.26
CA PRO A 269 9.34 -15.47 13.70
C PRO A 269 9.54 -16.89 14.28
N ASP A 270 8.88 -17.90 13.69
CA ASP A 270 9.02 -19.30 14.11
C ASP A 270 10.43 -19.89 13.88
N ASP A 271 11.25 -19.25 13.04
CA ASP A 271 12.61 -19.70 12.75
C ASP A 271 13.59 -19.43 13.89
N ILE A 272 13.28 -18.51 14.82
CA ILE A 272 14.21 -18.01 15.85
C ILE A 272 14.92 -19.15 16.58
N SER A 273 14.17 -20.17 17.00
CA SER A 273 14.72 -21.27 17.80
C SER A 273 15.70 -22.13 17.00
N ARG A 274 15.31 -22.56 15.79
CA ARG A 274 16.12 -23.44 14.93
C ARG A 274 17.29 -22.68 14.31
N LEU A 275 17.09 -21.44 13.88
CA LEU A 275 18.14 -20.59 13.35
C LEU A 275 19.24 -20.36 14.40
N ALA A 276 18.86 -20.02 15.64
CA ALA A 276 19.83 -19.84 16.73
C ALA A 276 20.60 -21.13 17.06
N TYR A 277 19.91 -22.28 17.03
CA TYR A 277 20.56 -23.58 17.22
C TYR A 277 21.65 -23.85 16.18
N HIS A 278 21.34 -23.65 14.88
CA HIS A 278 22.30 -23.85 13.80
C HIS A 278 23.41 -22.79 13.78
N ALA A 279 23.08 -21.53 14.08
CA ALA A 279 24.00 -20.40 14.07
C ALA A 279 25.01 -20.43 15.23
N ASN A 280 24.66 -21.01 16.38
CA ASN A 280 25.53 -21.08 17.56
C ASN A 280 26.59 -22.18 17.43
N ASN A 281 27.42 -22.08 16.39
CA ASN A 281 28.46 -23.03 16.07
C ASN A 281 29.78 -22.30 15.76
N ALA A 282 30.83 -22.58 16.54
CA ALA A 282 32.15 -21.97 16.40
C ALA A 282 32.79 -22.23 15.02
N ASN A 283 32.52 -23.38 14.39
CA ASN A 283 33.00 -23.70 13.06
C ASN A 283 32.34 -22.82 11.98
N ILE A 284 31.14 -22.30 12.22
CA ILE A 284 30.49 -21.32 11.34
C ILE A 284 31.06 -19.93 11.63
N ALA A 285 31.04 -19.51 12.90
CA ALA A 285 31.43 -18.17 13.31
C ALA A 285 32.85 -17.78 12.87
N VAL A 286 33.82 -18.70 13.02
CA VAL A 286 35.23 -18.46 12.62
C VAL A 286 35.42 -18.25 11.11
N ARG A 287 34.38 -18.49 10.30
CA ARG A 287 34.39 -18.38 8.84
C ARG A 287 33.51 -17.23 8.31
N LEU A 288 32.92 -16.43 9.21
CA LEU A 288 32.05 -15.30 8.89
C LEU A 288 32.63 -13.97 9.40
N GLN A 289 32.08 -12.86 8.91
CA GLN A 289 32.50 -11.51 9.31
C GLN A 289 32.08 -11.21 10.75
N ASP A 290 32.72 -10.23 11.38
CA ASP A 290 32.51 -9.84 12.79
C ASP A 290 31.05 -9.46 13.13
N ARG A 291 30.23 -9.14 12.12
CA ARG A 291 28.78 -8.93 12.27
C ARG A 291 28.01 -10.18 12.72
N PHE A 292 28.62 -11.36 12.62
CA PHE A 292 28.03 -12.62 13.06
C PHE A 292 28.50 -12.97 14.49
N PRO A 293 27.63 -12.83 15.51
CA PRO A 293 28.04 -13.02 16.91
C PRO A 293 28.33 -14.50 17.23
N HIS A 294 29.24 -14.74 18.17
CA HIS A 294 29.44 -16.05 18.78
C HIS A 294 29.84 -15.89 20.26
N PRO A 295 29.16 -16.57 21.21
CA PRO A 295 28.02 -17.47 21.01
C PRO A 295 26.81 -16.74 20.43
N TYR A 296 26.07 -17.43 19.57
CA TYR A 296 24.89 -16.90 18.90
C TYR A 296 23.64 -17.24 19.72
N THR A 297 22.84 -16.25 20.06
CA THR A 297 21.67 -16.40 20.94
C THR A 297 20.36 -16.34 20.16
N GLN A 298 19.25 -16.75 20.79
CA GLN A 298 17.92 -16.51 20.22
C GLN A 298 17.58 -15.02 20.07
N ASN A 299 18.21 -14.14 20.86
CA ASN A 299 18.05 -12.71 20.68
C ASN A 299 18.72 -12.22 19.40
N ASP A 300 19.91 -12.73 19.10
CA ASP A 300 20.61 -12.43 17.84
C ASP A 300 19.80 -12.94 16.65
N ALA A 301 19.22 -14.14 16.76
CA ALA A 301 18.33 -14.68 15.71
C ALA A 301 17.10 -13.79 15.50
N ARG A 302 16.46 -13.33 16.58
CA ARG A 302 15.31 -12.42 16.49
C ARG A 302 15.68 -11.11 15.81
N GLN A 303 16.78 -10.48 16.22
CA GLN A 303 17.26 -9.23 15.62
C GLN A 303 17.61 -9.41 14.15
N PHE A 304 18.25 -10.53 13.79
CA PHE A 304 18.57 -10.84 12.40
C PHE A 304 17.33 -11.10 11.56
N ILE A 305 16.33 -11.83 12.08
CA ILE A 305 15.06 -12.09 11.36
C ILE A 305 14.28 -10.79 11.16
N ASP A 306 14.20 -9.94 12.19
CA ASP A 306 13.56 -8.63 12.10
C ASP A 306 14.26 -7.73 11.06
N TYR A 307 15.60 -7.70 11.09
CA TYR A 307 16.39 -7.03 10.05
C TYR A 307 16.10 -7.61 8.66
N ALA A 308 16.15 -8.94 8.50
CA ALA A 308 15.93 -9.64 7.23
C ALA A 308 14.55 -9.38 6.63
N GLN A 309 13.52 -9.18 7.46
CA GLN A 309 12.16 -8.88 7.01
C GLN A 309 11.99 -7.44 6.55
N ASN A 310 12.79 -6.51 7.08
CA ASN A 310 12.65 -5.07 6.87
C ASN A 310 13.84 -4.44 6.11
N ALA A 311 14.82 -5.23 5.66
CA ALA A 311 16.03 -4.70 5.02
C ALA A 311 15.75 -4.08 3.65
N GLU A 312 16.12 -2.81 3.48
CA GLU A 312 16.07 -2.09 2.21
C GLU A 312 17.34 -2.31 1.35
N MET A 313 18.49 -2.51 2.02
CA MET A 313 19.82 -2.63 1.40
C MET A 313 20.33 -4.07 1.29
N GLU A 314 19.53 -5.06 1.68
CA GLU A 314 19.90 -6.47 1.61
C GLU A 314 18.68 -7.32 1.25
N THR A 315 18.84 -8.28 0.34
CA THR A 315 17.85 -9.35 0.12
C THR A 315 18.41 -10.64 0.71
N VAL A 316 17.74 -11.20 1.71
CA VAL A 316 18.21 -12.41 2.40
C VAL A 316 17.09 -13.43 2.56
N PHE A 317 17.43 -14.70 2.36
CA PHE A 317 16.54 -15.84 2.47
C PHE A 317 17.07 -16.86 3.49
N ALA A 318 16.14 -17.51 4.19
CA ALA A 318 16.41 -18.71 4.94
C ALA A 318 16.72 -19.85 3.97
N ILE A 319 17.81 -20.58 4.22
CA ILE A 319 18.04 -21.88 3.62
C ILE A 319 17.32 -22.89 4.51
N GLU A 320 16.14 -23.31 4.09
CA GLU A 320 15.37 -24.32 4.79
C GLU A 320 15.82 -25.72 4.37
N VAL A 321 16.14 -26.57 5.35
CA VAL A 321 16.47 -27.98 5.16
C VAL A 321 15.66 -28.79 6.17
N ASP A 322 15.03 -29.87 5.72
CA ASP A 322 14.20 -30.76 6.55
C ASP A 322 13.12 -30.04 7.38
N GLY A 323 12.58 -28.93 6.85
CA GLY A 323 11.53 -28.12 7.49
C GLY A 323 12.04 -27.03 8.43
N GLU A 324 13.35 -26.86 8.56
CA GLU A 324 13.95 -25.92 9.51
C GLU A 324 14.81 -24.87 8.81
N ALA A 325 14.82 -23.63 9.31
CA ALA A 325 15.77 -22.61 8.89
C ALA A 325 17.20 -22.97 9.35
N ALA A 326 17.95 -23.61 8.46
CA ALA A 326 19.27 -24.16 8.71
C ALA A 326 20.44 -23.24 8.32
N GLY A 327 20.14 -22.10 7.70
CA GLY A 327 21.15 -21.15 7.26
C GLY A 327 20.53 -19.93 6.60
N ALA A 328 21.38 -19.08 6.04
CA ALA A 328 20.97 -17.90 5.28
C ALA A 328 21.78 -17.76 4.00
N VAL A 329 21.17 -17.20 2.96
CA VAL A 329 21.85 -16.71 1.76
C VAL A 329 21.25 -15.37 1.37
N GLY A 330 22.09 -14.41 1.01
CA GLY A 330 21.61 -13.07 0.66
C GLY A 330 22.59 -12.27 -0.18
N ILE A 331 22.11 -11.11 -0.62
CA ILE A 331 22.84 -10.14 -1.42
C ILE A 331 22.69 -8.77 -0.75
N ILE A 332 23.83 -8.17 -0.39
CA ILE A 332 23.91 -6.80 0.14
C ILE A 332 24.15 -5.85 -1.04
N PHE A 333 23.23 -4.93 -1.26
CA PHE A 333 23.37 -3.90 -2.28
C PHE A 333 24.48 -2.92 -1.92
N GLN A 334 25.28 -2.52 -2.91
CA GLN A 334 26.32 -1.52 -2.73
C GLN A 334 25.80 -0.14 -3.15
N GLU A 335 26.54 0.92 -2.79
CA GLU A 335 26.10 2.31 -3.00
C GLU A 335 26.97 3.04 -4.05
N ASP A 336 26.54 4.24 -4.42
CA ASP A 336 27.27 5.19 -5.29
C ASP A 336 27.71 4.54 -6.63
N VAL A 337 28.98 4.67 -7.02
CA VAL A 337 29.55 4.09 -8.23
C VAL A 337 29.46 2.55 -8.28
N TYR A 338 29.16 1.91 -7.14
CA TYR A 338 28.94 0.47 -7.04
C TYR A 338 27.45 0.10 -6.93
N SER A 339 26.52 1.03 -7.09
CA SER A 339 25.05 0.81 -7.00
C SER A 339 24.47 -0.31 -7.87
N GLN A 340 25.22 -0.76 -8.88
CA GLN A 340 24.85 -1.92 -9.73
C GLN A 340 25.56 -3.22 -9.32
N SER A 341 26.18 -3.26 -8.13
CA SER A 341 26.90 -4.39 -7.57
C SER A 341 26.20 -4.92 -6.32
N GLY A 342 26.26 -6.24 -6.11
CA GLY A 342 25.81 -6.89 -4.89
C GLY A 342 26.89 -7.78 -4.28
N GLU A 343 27.04 -7.72 -2.95
CA GLU A 343 27.87 -8.66 -2.19
C GLU A 343 27.04 -9.84 -1.75
N LEU A 344 27.36 -11.03 -2.27
CA LEU A 344 26.72 -12.28 -1.92
C LEU A 344 27.35 -12.87 -0.65
N GLY A 345 26.50 -13.21 0.31
CA GLY A 345 26.88 -13.85 1.56
C GLY A 345 26.00 -15.07 1.85
N TYR A 346 26.56 -16.08 2.51
CA TYR A 346 25.82 -17.25 2.95
C TYR A 346 26.44 -17.92 4.16
N TRP A 347 25.65 -18.74 4.85
CA TRP A 347 26.10 -19.73 5.81
C TRP A 347 25.07 -20.86 5.91
N LEU A 348 25.51 -22.03 6.37
CA LEU A 348 24.66 -23.21 6.55
C LEU A 348 25.11 -23.96 7.79
N GLY A 349 24.17 -24.57 8.52
CA GLY A 349 24.42 -25.47 9.64
C GLY A 349 25.40 -26.58 9.27
N GLU A 350 26.35 -26.87 10.16
CA GLU A 350 27.46 -27.80 9.91
C GLU A 350 26.99 -29.21 9.54
N GLU A 351 25.88 -29.67 10.10
CA GLU A 351 25.30 -30.99 9.80
C GLU A 351 24.82 -31.17 8.35
N TYR A 352 24.65 -30.06 7.62
CA TYR A 352 24.23 -30.05 6.21
C TYR A 352 25.38 -29.80 5.23
N TRP A 353 26.62 -29.65 5.72
CA TRP A 353 27.79 -29.46 4.87
C TRP A 353 28.08 -30.67 3.98
N GLY A 354 28.76 -30.43 2.85
CA GLY A 354 29.12 -31.49 1.90
C GLY A 354 27.98 -32.03 1.04
N ARG A 355 26.73 -31.59 1.26
CA ARG A 355 25.55 -32.03 0.50
C ARG A 355 25.30 -31.25 -0.80
N GLY A 356 26.13 -30.25 -1.11
CA GLY A 356 25.98 -29.39 -2.30
C GLY A 356 24.81 -28.39 -2.24
N ILE A 357 24.20 -28.21 -1.07
CA ILE A 357 23.05 -27.30 -0.85
C ILE A 357 23.45 -25.85 -1.14
N VAL A 358 24.53 -25.37 -0.51
CA VAL A 358 25.01 -23.99 -0.68
C VAL A 358 25.35 -23.70 -2.14
N SER A 359 26.03 -24.60 -2.85
CA SER A 359 26.35 -24.38 -4.27
C SER A 359 25.10 -24.19 -5.13
N GLN A 360 24.04 -24.95 -4.86
CA GLN A 360 22.76 -24.80 -5.55
C GLN A 360 22.05 -23.51 -5.13
N ALA A 361 22.03 -23.19 -3.83
CA ALA A 361 21.44 -21.97 -3.30
C ALA A 361 22.12 -20.71 -3.85
N VAL A 362 23.45 -20.68 -3.87
CA VAL A 362 24.23 -19.57 -4.44
C VAL A 362 23.98 -19.45 -5.93
N LYS A 363 23.99 -20.55 -6.69
CA LYS A 363 23.67 -20.50 -8.12
C LYS A 363 22.30 -19.88 -8.37
N ALA A 364 21.30 -20.27 -7.57
CA ALA A 364 19.96 -19.74 -7.70
C ALA A 364 19.87 -18.26 -7.29
N MET A 365 20.59 -17.85 -6.25
CA MET A 365 20.69 -16.46 -5.84
C MET A 365 21.44 -15.59 -6.85
N VAL A 366 22.42 -16.14 -7.57
CA VAL A 366 23.08 -15.44 -8.67
C VAL A 366 22.11 -15.20 -9.83
N HIS A 367 21.28 -16.19 -10.19
CA HIS A 367 20.20 -15.97 -11.16
C HIS A 367 19.24 -14.88 -10.69
N HIS A 368 18.77 -14.97 -9.44
CA HIS A 368 17.92 -13.94 -8.84
C HIS A 368 18.55 -12.55 -8.89
N ALA A 369 19.85 -12.44 -8.60
CA ALA A 369 20.59 -11.18 -8.64
C ALA A 369 20.57 -10.48 -10.01
N PHE A 370 20.76 -11.25 -11.07
CA PHE A 370 20.85 -10.72 -12.43
C PHE A 370 19.47 -10.57 -13.07
N ASP A 371 18.62 -11.59 -12.94
CA ASP A 371 17.36 -11.70 -13.66
C ASP A 371 16.26 -10.88 -12.98
N ASP A 372 16.23 -10.88 -11.64
CA ASP A 372 15.17 -10.24 -10.85
C ASP A 372 15.61 -8.92 -10.22
N LEU A 373 16.82 -8.87 -9.61
CA LEU A 373 17.34 -7.66 -8.93
C LEU A 373 18.04 -6.68 -9.88
N GLY A 374 18.31 -7.08 -11.14
CA GLY A 374 18.90 -6.21 -12.16
C GLY A 374 20.34 -5.77 -11.89
N LEU A 375 21.06 -6.48 -11.02
CA LEU A 375 22.47 -6.19 -10.74
C LEU A 375 23.32 -6.46 -11.98
N ARG A 376 24.41 -5.71 -12.15
CA ARG A 376 25.39 -5.94 -13.23
C ARG A 376 26.62 -6.70 -12.77
N ARG A 377 26.85 -6.76 -11.46
CA ARG A 377 27.96 -7.45 -10.85
C ARG A 377 27.54 -8.08 -9.52
N VAL A 378 27.91 -9.34 -9.34
CA VAL A 378 27.82 -10.02 -8.04
C VAL A 378 29.21 -10.46 -7.66
N TYR A 379 29.58 -10.27 -6.39
CA TYR A 379 30.85 -10.78 -5.85
C TYR A 379 30.63 -11.32 -4.44
N ALA A 380 31.53 -12.19 -3.97
CA ALA A 380 31.52 -12.66 -2.60
C ALA A 380 32.88 -12.39 -1.96
N ARG A 381 32.89 -12.04 -0.67
CA ARG A 381 34.12 -11.92 0.13
C ARG A 381 34.24 -13.12 1.04
N ILE A 382 35.42 -13.72 1.03
CA ILE A 382 35.67 -14.99 1.72
C ILE A 382 37.03 -14.94 2.39
N PHE A 383 37.15 -15.55 3.57
CA PHE A 383 38.44 -15.75 4.20
C PHE A 383 39.31 -16.68 3.35
N SER A 384 40.58 -16.32 3.18
CA SER A 384 41.52 -17.05 2.31
C SER A 384 41.72 -18.51 2.72
N ASN A 385 41.57 -18.82 4.01
CA ASN A 385 41.64 -20.16 4.60
C ASN A 385 40.33 -20.97 4.47
N ASN A 386 39.22 -20.37 4.03
CA ASN A 386 37.94 -21.07 3.86
C ASN A 386 37.86 -21.78 2.50
N VAL A 387 38.56 -22.91 2.38
CA VAL A 387 38.66 -23.70 1.14
C VAL A 387 37.31 -24.16 0.61
N ALA A 388 36.35 -24.46 1.49
CA ALA A 388 35.01 -24.87 1.07
C ALA A 388 34.26 -23.72 0.38
N SER A 389 34.28 -22.53 0.98
CA SER A 389 33.63 -21.33 0.42
C SER A 389 34.27 -20.86 -0.89
N ARG A 390 35.58 -21.10 -1.06
CA ARG A 390 36.31 -20.83 -2.32
C ARG A 390 35.88 -21.70 -3.51
N ARG A 391 35.32 -22.89 -3.25
CA ARG A 391 34.93 -23.85 -4.29
C ARG A 391 33.49 -23.63 -4.77
N VAL A 392 32.67 -23.05 -3.90
CA VAL A 392 31.33 -22.52 -4.23
C VAL A 392 31.52 -21.28 -5.09
#